data_AF-A0A550GMD4-F1
#
_entry.id   AF-A0A550GMD4-F1
#
_cell.length_a   1.000
_cell.length_b   1.000
_cell.length_c   1.000
_cell.angle_alpha   90.00
_cell.angle_beta   90.00
_cell.angle_gamma   90.00
#
_symmetry.space_group_name_H-M   'P 1'
#
loop_
_entity.id
_entity.type
_entity.pdbx_description
1 polymer ?
#
loop_
_entity_poly.entity_id
_entity_poly.type
_entity_poly.pdbx_seq_one_letter_code
_entity_poly.pdbx_strand_id
1 'polypeptide(L)'
;MKLSDVGSMAFESLRERKFRFALNLLGILIGCTAVMGLVSLTQGLSANINSQLEVFGPQNIMIIPGQIQEGRGIVGTSLSWRDLEIISKVPKVKIATPIIANRMVSFNVRGRTFFVEVFGVTN
;
A
#
# COMPACT_ATOMS: atom_id res chain seq x y z
N MET A 1 18.15 -52.50 20.72
CA MET A 1 17.24 -52.15 19.60
C MET A 1 17.83 -50.92 18.94
N LYS A 2 18.20 -50.99 17.66
CA LYS A 2 18.81 -49.85 16.97
C LYS A 2 17.72 -48.88 16.56
N LEU A 3 17.97 -47.57 16.67
CA LEU A 3 17.03 -46.52 16.24
C LEU A 3 16.63 -46.69 14.77
N SER A 4 17.52 -47.27 13.95
CA SER A 4 17.26 -47.61 12.55
C SER A 4 16.13 -48.62 12.37
N ASP A 5 16.03 -49.63 13.25
CA ASP A 5 15.01 -50.67 13.13
C ASP A 5 13.62 -50.12 13.50
N VAL A 6 13.57 -49.20 14.47
CA VAL A 6 12.33 -48.53 14.87
C VAL A 6 11.77 -47.67 13.74
N GLY A 7 12.63 -46.91 13.06
CA GLY A 7 12.24 -46.11 11.90
C GLY A 7 11.74 -46.97 10.74
N SER A 8 12.43 -48.09 10.46
CA SER A 8 12.03 -49.03 9.42
C SER A 8 10.66 -49.68 9.71
N MET A 9 10.45 -50.18 10.92
CA MET A 9 9.15 -50.76 11.34
C MET A 9 8.00 -49.76 11.29
N ALA A 10 8.24 -48.51 11.69
CA ALA A 10 7.24 -47.45 11.62
C ALA A 10 6.85 -47.14 10.16
N PHE A 11 7.83 -47.05 9.26
CA PHE A 11 7.58 -46.77 7.84
C PHE A 11 6.81 -47.92 7.15
N GLU A 12 7.13 -49.16 7.52
CA GLU A 12 6.45 -50.35 7.02
C GLU A 12 4.98 -50.39 7.49
N SER A 13 4.74 -50.06 8.76
CA SER A 13 3.40 -49.93 9.35
C SER A 13 2.55 -48.83 8.69
N LEU A 14 3.17 -47.70 8.32
CA LEU A 14 2.50 -46.63 7.56
C LEU A 14 2.13 -47.08 6.15
N ARG A 15 2.98 -47.91 5.53
CA ARG A 15 2.78 -48.43 4.17
C ARG A 15 1.67 -49.49 4.09
N GLU A 16 1.37 -50.21 5.17
CA GLU A 16 0.21 -51.12 5.24
C GLU A 16 -1.12 -50.36 5.20
N ARG A 17 -1.20 -49.18 5.83
CA ARG A 17 -2.46 -48.41 5.99
C ARG A 17 -2.43 -47.07 5.25
N LYS A 18 -2.06 -47.12 3.97
CA LYS A 18 -1.87 -45.93 3.11
C LYS A 18 -3.04 -44.96 3.10
N PHE A 19 -4.27 -45.46 2.99
CA PHE A 19 -5.46 -44.60 2.92
C PHE A 19 -5.70 -43.82 4.21
N ARG A 20 -5.61 -44.48 5.37
CA ARG A 20 -5.82 -43.83 6.66
C ARG A 20 -4.71 -42.81 6.95
N PHE A 21 -3.46 -43.16 6.65
CA PHE A 21 -2.33 -42.24 6.79
C PHE A 21 -2.47 -41.02 5.87
N ALA A 22 -2.77 -41.24 4.59
CA ALA A 22 -2.93 -40.16 3.62
C ALA A 22 -4.06 -39.18 4.00
N LEU A 23 -5.21 -39.70 4.47
CA LEU A 23 -6.34 -38.85 4.84
C LEU A 23 -6.04 -38.00 6.10
N ASN A 24 -5.35 -38.58 7.09
CA ASN A 24 -4.91 -37.83 8.27
C ASN A 24 -3.87 -36.75 7.91
N LEU A 25 -2.92 -37.09 7.04
CA LEU A 25 -1.90 -36.14 6.57
C LEU A 25 -2.55 -34.97 5.80
N LEU A 26 -3.52 -35.27 4.93
CA LEU A 26 -4.27 -34.25 4.19
C LEU A 26 -5.05 -33.34 5.14
N GLY A 27 -5.71 -33.88 6.16
CA GLY A 27 -6.44 -33.07 7.14
C GLY A 27 -5.55 -32.05 7.85
N ILE A 28 -4.36 -32.48 8.30
CA ILE A 28 -3.39 -31.60 8.97
C ILE A 28 -2.85 -30.55 7.99
N LEU A 29 -2.50 -30.95 6.77
CA LEU A 29 -1.98 -30.03 5.75
C LEU A 29 -3.01 -28.96 5.38
N ILE A 30 -4.25 -29.33 5.11
CA ILE A 30 -5.32 -28.38 4.77
C ILE A 30 -5.58 -27.43 5.95
N GLY A 31 -5.64 -27.95 7.17
CA GLY A 31 -5.82 -27.12 8.37
C GLY A 31 -4.70 -26.09 8.57
N CYS A 32 -3.44 -26.53 8.54
CA CYS A 32 -2.29 -25.64 8.71
C CYS A 32 -2.18 -24.61 7.57
N THR A 33 -2.41 -25.02 6.33
CA THR A 33 -2.33 -24.11 5.16
C THR A 33 -3.44 -23.06 5.17
N ALA A 34 -4.66 -23.41 5.56
CA ALA A 34 -5.76 -22.45 5.68
C ALA A 34 -5.44 -21.35 6.70
N VAL A 35 -4.95 -21.73 7.90
CA VAL A 35 -4.58 -20.77 8.94
C VAL A 35 -3.38 -19.92 8.51
N MET A 36 -2.33 -20.55 7.98
CA MET A 36 -1.14 -19.83 7.55
C MET A 36 -1.43 -18.86 6.39
N GLY A 37 -2.29 -19.26 5.44
CA GLY A 37 -2.72 -18.41 4.34
C GLY A 37 -3.50 -17.19 4.81
N LEU A 38 -4.45 -17.37 5.74
CA LEU A 38 -5.21 -16.26 6.32
C LEU A 38 -4.29 -15.28 7.05
N VAL A 39 -3.39 -15.77 7.92
CA VAL A 39 -2.47 -14.91 8.66
C VAL A 39 -1.56 -14.12 7.73
N SER A 40 -0.99 -14.77 6.72
CA SER A 40 -0.14 -14.10 5.73
C SER A 40 -0.90 -13.03 4.96
N LEU A 41 -2.15 -13.30 4.59
CA LEU A 41 -3.00 -12.34 3.89
C LEU A 41 -3.32 -11.13 4.78
N THR A 42 -3.73 -11.36 6.03
CA THR A 42 -4.04 -10.29 6.98
C THR A 42 -2.82 -9.40 7.22
N GLN A 43 -1.65 -10.01 7.47
CA GLN A 43 -0.42 -9.25 7.68
C GLN A 43 -0.01 -8.46 6.43
N GLY A 44 -0.14 -9.06 5.24
CA GLY A 44 0.13 -8.38 3.97
C GLY A 44 -0.79 -7.18 3.73
N LEU A 45 -2.08 -7.33 4.02
CA LEU A 45 -3.05 -6.23 3.93
C LEU A 45 -2.74 -5.12 4.93
N SER A 46 -2.46 -5.45 6.19
CA SER A 46 -2.06 -4.46 7.18
C SER A 46 -0.80 -3.70 6.77
N ALA A 47 0.22 -4.39 6.24
CA ALA A 47 1.43 -3.76 5.74
C ALA A 47 1.16 -2.83 4.55
N ASN A 48 0.27 -3.23 3.63
CA ASN A 48 -0.09 -2.43 2.47
C ASN A 48 -0.91 -1.19 2.85
N ILE A 49 -1.86 -1.32 3.77
CA ILE A 49 -2.64 -0.19 4.27
C ILE A 49 -1.71 0.78 5.01
N ASN A 50 -0.82 0.27 5.86
CA ASN A 50 0.15 1.10 6.58
C ASN A 50 1.07 1.85 5.62
N SER A 51 1.59 1.21 4.56
CA SER A 51 2.45 1.91 3.60
C SER A 51 1.71 2.99 2.82
N GLN A 52 0.43 2.77 2.48
CA GLN A 52 -0.40 3.82 1.88
C GLN A 52 -0.67 4.97 2.87
N LEU A 53 -0.97 4.65 4.12
CA LEU A 53 -1.21 5.64 5.16
C LEU A 53 0.06 6.39 5.56
N GLU A 54 1.24 5.78 5.49
CA GLU A 54 2.54 6.44 5.72
C GLU A 54 2.82 7.53 4.69
N VAL A 55 2.40 7.34 3.43
CA VAL A 55 2.45 8.40 2.39
C VAL A 55 1.62 9.61 2.82
N PHE A 56 0.47 9.36 3.45
CA PHE A 56 -0.34 10.44 4.01
C PHE A 56 0.25 10.99 5.30
N GLY A 57 0.84 10.14 6.16
CA GLY A 57 1.55 10.45 7.39
C GLY A 57 0.76 11.34 8.37
N PRO A 58 0.69 11.03 9.68
CA PRO A 58 0.03 11.92 10.66
C PRO A 58 0.70 13.31 10.79
N GLN A 59 1.85 13.51 10.14
CA GLN A 59 2.63 14.74 10.17
C GLN A 59 2.49 15.58 8.88
N ASN A 60 1.75 15.12 7.88
CA ASN A 60 1.56 15.89 6.65
C ASN A 60 0.23 16.68 6.70
N ILE A 61 0.29 17.96 6.37
CA ILE A 61 -0.88 18.83 6.30
C ILE A 61 -1.00 19.30 4.86
N MET A 62 -2.07 18.87 4.18
CA MET A 62 -2.37 19.33 2.82
C MET A 62 -3.20 20.62 2.88
N ILE A 63 -2.65 21.69 2.32
CA ILE A 63 -3.34 22.99 2.22
C ILE A 63 -3.85 23.15 0.80
N ILE A 64 -5.17 23.12 0.62
CA ILE A 64 -5.82 23.39 -0.66
C ILE A 64 -6.40 24.80 -0.58
N PRO A 65 -5.89 25.76 -1.36
CA PRO A 65 -6.42 27.11 -1.32
C PRO A 65 -7.78 27.14 -2.03
N GLY A 66 -8.80 27.61 -1.32
CA GLY A 66 -10.07 28.00 -1.91
C GLY A 66 -11.24 28.00 -0.96
N GLN A 67 -12.35 28.59 -1.41
CA GLN A 67 -13.60 28.63 -0.69
C GLN A 67 -14.55 27.60 -1.29
N ILE A 68 -15.15 26.77 -0.45
CA ILE A 68 -16.20 25.85 -0.87
C ILE A 68 -17.47 26.69 -1.07
N GLN A 69 -17.86 26.93 -2.33
CA GLN A 69 -19.13 27.56 -2.66
C GLN A 69 -20.14 26.48 -3.06
N GLU A 70 -21.32 26.50 -2.43
CA GLU A 70 -22.42 25.61 -2.82
C GLU A 70 -22.77 25.82 -4.30
N GLY A 71 -22.85 24.71 -5.04
CA GLY A 71 -23.18 24.69 -6.47
C GLY A 71 -22.03 24.97 -7.44
N ARG A 72 -20.86 25.45 -6.98
CA ARG A 72 -19.67 25.71 -7.85
C ARG A 72 -18.41 24.93 -7.46
N GLY A 73 -18.42 24.21 -6.33
CA GLY A 73 -17.25 23.48 -5.85
C GLY A 73 -16.22 24.39 -5.18
N ILE A 74 -14.97 23.93 -5.11
CA ILE A 74 -13.86 24.72 -4.55
C ILE A 74 -13.51 25.83 -5.56
N VAL A 75 -13.85 27.07 -5.24
CA VAL A 75 -13.45 28.26 -5.98
C VAL A 75 -12.26 28.86 -5.24
N GLY A 76 -11.05 28.63 -5.75
CA GLY A 76 -9.83 28.94 -5.02
C GLY A 76 -8.85 29.85 -5.74
N THR A 77 -8.23 30.73 -4.96
CA THR A 77 -7.05 31.51 -5.32
C THR A 77 -5.82 30.60 -5.37
N SER A 78 -4.76 30.97 -6.11
CA SER A 78 -3.50 30.22 -6.06
C SER A 78 -2.68 30.60 -4.81
N LEU A 79 -1.98 29.63 -4.21
CA LEU A 79 -0.92 29.91 -3.23
C LEU A 79 0.28 30.55 -3.93
N SER A 80 0.87 31.56 -3.29
CA SER A 80 2.07 32.23 -3.80
C SER A 80 3.34 31.67 -3.16
N TRP A 81 4.50 31.92 -3.79
CA TRP A 81 5.81 31.56 -3.23
C TRP A 81 6.08 32.22 -1.88
N ARG A 82 5.48 33.39 -1.62
CA ARG A 82 5.61 34.09 -0.32
C ARG A 82 4.93 33.30 0.79
N ASP A 83 3.80 32.66 0.51
CA ASP A 83 3.06 31.86 1.49
C ASP A 83 3.87 30.62 1.89
N LEU A 84 4.56 29.99 0.94
CA LEU A 84 5.48 28.89 1.21
C LEU A 84 6.61 29.29 2.17
N GLU A 85 7.20 30.47 1.98
CA GLU A 85 8.28 30.98 2.82
C GLU A 85 7.81 31.30 4.26
N ILE A 86 6.57 31.81 4.39
CA ILE A 86 5.97 32.05 5.70
C ILE A 86 5.73 30.72 6.42
N ILE A 87 5.17 29.73 5.73
CA ILE A 87 4.85 28.42 6.29
C ILE A 87 6.13 27.66 6.70
N SER A 88 7.20 27.74 5.91
CA SER A 88 8.46 27.06 6.23
C SER A 88 9.16 27.63 7.48
N LYS A 89 8.86 28.88 7.85
CA LYS A 89 9.39 29.55 9.04
C LYS A 89 8.61 29.26 10.32
N VAL A 90 7.46 28.57 10.25
CA VAL A 90 6.65 28.24 11.42
C VAL A 90 7.36 27.19 12.28
N PRO A 91 7.53 27.40 13.60
CA PRO A 91 8.13 26.42 14.47
C PRO A 91 7.31 25.12 14.47
N LYS A 92 7.98 23.98 14.29
CA LYS A 92 7.46 22.61 14.07
C LYS A 92 7.17 22.20 12.62
N VAL A 93 7.28 23.10 11.63
CA VAL A 93 7.27 22.70 10.22
C VAL A 93 8.68 22.29 9.81
N LYS A 94 8.89 21.00 9.52
CA LYS A 94 10.21 20.50 9.10
C LYS A 94 10.49 20.76 7.62
N ILE A 95 9.47 20.57 6.78
CA ILE A 95 9.53 20.70 5.33
C ILE A 95 8.18 21.25 4.86
N ALA A 96 8.21 22.21 3.94
CA ALA A 96 7.03 22.68 3.22
C ALA A 96 7.32 22.56 1.72
N THR A 97 6.46 21.86 0.98
CA THR A 97 6.64 21.61 -0.46
C THR A 97 5.40 22.06 -1.21
N PRO A 98 5.55 22.90 -2.25
CA PRO A 98 4.42 23.29 -3.09
C PRO A 98 4.06 22.13 -4.02
N ILE A 99 2.78 21.82 -4.10
CA ILE A 99 2.25 20.84 -5.05
C ILE A 99 1.53 21.61 -6.15
N ILE A 100 2.05 21.54 -7.37
CA ILE A 100 1.38 22.07 -8.56
C ILE A 100 0.60 20.90 -9.17
N ALA A 101 -0.72 20.97 -9.06
CA ALA A 101 -1.65 19.98 -9.59
C ALA A 101 -2.67 20.66 -10.51
N ASN A 102 -3.34 19.89 -11.38
CA ASN A 102 -4.45 20.37 -12.21
C ASN A 102 -4.06 21.45 -13.26
N ARG A 103 -2.79 21.50 -13.67
CA ARG A 103 -2.36 22.27 -14.84
C ARG A 103 -2.54 21.40 -16.08
N MET A 104 -3.56 21.69 -16.90
CA MET A 104 -3.66 21.14 -18.25
C MET A 104 -2.59 21.81 -19.12
N VAL A 105 -1.61 21.02 -19.55
CA VAL A 105 -0.64 21.45 -20.56
C VAL A 105 -1.08 20.87 -21.89
N SER A 106 -1.28 21.73 -22.88
CA SER A 106 -1.54 21.31 -24.26
C SER A 106 -0.22 21.23 -25.01
N PHE A 107 0.04 20.09 -25.66
CA PHE A 107 1.15 19.98 -26.61
C PHE A 107 0.62 19.51 -27.96
N ASN A 108 1.18 20.09 -29.03
CA ASN A 108 0.79 19.77 -30.40
C ASN A 108 1.82 18.81 -31.01
N VAL A 109 1.39 17.60 -31.36
CA VAL A 109 2.21 16.65 -32.11
C VAL A 109 1.50 16.33 -33.41
N ARG A 110 2.15 16.66 -34.54
CA ARG A 110 1.65 16.39 -35.89
C ARG A 110 0.22 16.92 -36.14
N GLY A 111 -0.08 18.13 -35.67
CA GLY A 111 -1.38 18.79 -35.89
C GLY A 111 -2.51 18.29 -34.98
N ARG A 112 -2.23 17.40 -34.01
CA ARG A 112 -3.19 16.97 -32.98
C ARG A 112 -2.77 17.52 -31.63
N THR A 113 -3.71 18.20 -30.96
CA THR A 113 -3.52 18.74 -29.62
C THR A 113 -3.87 17.69 -28.59
N PHE A 114 -2.92 17.35 -27.73
CA PHE A 114 -3.13 16.48 -26.58
C PHE A 114 -3.13 17.32 -25.31
N PHE A 115 -4.04 17.02 -24.40
CA PHE A 115 -4.09 17.61 -23.07
C PHE A 115 -3.60 16.59 -22.07
N VAL A 116 -2.59 16.94 -21.28
CA VAL A 116 -2.09 16.09 -20.20
C VAL A 116 -2.11 16.88 -18.90
N GLU A 117 -2.59 16.22 -17.85
CA GLU A 117 -2.55 16.75 -16.50
C GLU A 117 -1.15 16.53 -15.92
N VAL A 118 -0.49 17.62 -15.52
CA VAL A 118 0.86 17.56 -14.95
C VAL A 118 0.77 17.73 -13.44
N PHE A 119 1.36 16.77 -12.72
CA PHE A 119 1.61 16.84 -11.28
C PHE A 119 3.11 17.05 -11.06
N GLY A 120 3.48 18.09 -10.30
CA GLY A 120 4.87 18.41 -10.03
C GLY A 120 5.09 18.97 -8.63
N VAL A 121 6.17 18.55 -7.99
CA VAL A 121 6.72 19.16 -6.78
C VAL A 121 8.02 19.88 -7.13
N THR A 122 8.28 21.01 -6.49
CA THR A 122 9.59 21.69 -6.60
C THR A 122 10.52 21.08 -5.56
N ASN A 123 11.70 20.63 -6.00
CA ASN A 123 12.72 19.98 -5.17
C ASN A 123 13.48 21.02 -4.33
#